data_AF-A0A9D9PBT1-F1
#
_entry.id   AF-A0A9D9PBT1-F1
#
_cell.length_a   1.000
_cell.length_b   1.000
_cell.length_c   1.000
_cell.angle_alpha   90.00
_cell.angle_beta   90.00
_cell.angle_gamma   90.00
#
_symmetry.space_group_name_H-M   'P 1'
#
loop_
_entity.id
_entity.type
_entity.pdbx_description
1 polymer ?
#
loop_
_entity_poly.entity_id
_entity_poly.type
_entity_poly.pdbx_seq_one_letter_code
_entity_poly.pdbx_strand_id
1 'polypeptide(L)'
;MLSAISMALAESFIAYFQLSLSIELALHLATVFFSGFLFGMTYRYAVRDDNNPHLKSGVVLAFGLVRGLAEIEGSSNGLSIELANLLPLFESLGLFAIAGILLDSAIRHQWVKPMKRS
;
A
#
# COMPACT_ATOMS: atom_id res chain seq x y z
N MET A 1 -21.93 -14.49 41.93
CA MET A 1 -22.78 -14.21 40.74
C MET A 1 -22.30 -12.95 40.01
N LEU A 2 -22.15 -11.81 40.68
CA LEU A 2 -21.65 -10.56 40.06
C LEU A 2 -20.23 -10.70 39.45
N SER A 3 -19.32 -11.42 40.12
CA SER A 3 -17.96 -11.67 39.62
C SER A 3 -17.93 -12.54 38.36
N ALA A 4 -18.79 -13.55 38.26
CA ALA A 4 -18.88 -14.42 37.09
C ALA A 4 -19.41 -13.68 35.84
N ILE A 5 -20.37 -12.76 36.05
CA ILE A 5 -20.89 -11.91 34.97
C ILE A 5 -19.81 -10.94 34.50
N SER A 6 -19.07 -10.31 35.42
CA SER A 6 -17.95 -9.42 35.07
C SER A 6 -16.86 -10.14 34.27
N MET A 7 -16.55 -11.40 34.63
CA MET A 7 -15.58 -12.22 33.91
C MET A 7 -16.05 -12.54 32.49
N ALA A 8 -17.30 -13.01 32.34
CA ALA A 8 -17.86 -13.33 31.03
C ALA A 8 -17.91 -12.10 30.10
N LEU A 9 -18.22 -10.92 30.65
CA LEU A 9 -18.21 -9.68 29.89
C LEU A 9 -16.79 -9.32 29.41
N ALA A 10 -15.79 -9.46 30.28
CA ALA A 10 -14.39 -9.18 29.95
C ALA A 10 -13.88 -10.11 28.82
N GLU A 11 -14.17 -11.41 28.89
CA GLU A 11 -13.81 -12.37 27.85
C GLU A 11 -14.44 -12.02 26.50
N SER A 12 -15.73 -11.64 26.50
CA SER A 12 -16.43 -11.23 25.28
C SER A 12 -15.85 -9.95 24.66
N PHE A 13 -15.46 -8.99 25.50
CA PHE A 13 -14.83 -7.74 25.07
C PHE A 13 -13.44 -8.00 24.48
N ILE A 14 -12.63 -8.84 25.13
CA ILE A 14 -11.30 -9.21 24.66
C ILE A 14 -11.39 -9.95 23.31
N ALA A 15 -12.30 -10.92 23.19
CA ALA A 15 -12.51 -11.66 21.95
C ALA A 15 -12.94 -10.73 20.80
N TYR A 16 -13.86 -9.80 21.07
CA TYR A 16 -14.28 -8.80 20.08
C TYR A 16 -13.12 -7.87 19.67
N PHE A 17 -12.34 -7.40 20.64
CA PHE A 17 -11.18 -6.54 20.38
C PHE A 17 -10.11 -7.26 19.53
N GLN A 18 -9.78 -8.51 19.85
CA GLN A 18 -8.84 -9.32 19.07
C GLN A 18 -9.33 -9.58 17.64
N LEU A 19 -10.63 -9.87 17.48
CA LEU A 19 -11.23 -10.07 16.17
C LEU A 19 -11.15 -8.79 15.32
N SER A 20 -11.52 -7.65 15.90
CA SER A 20 -11.46 -6.34 15.23
C SER A 20 -10.03 -6.03 14.77
N LEU A 21 -9.05 -6.18 15.67
CA LEU A 21 -7.65 -5.91 15.38
C LEU A 21 -7.09 -6.85 14.29
N SER A 22 -7.50 -8.12 14.30
CA SER A 22 -7.09 -9.09 13.28
C SER A 22 -7.64 -8.74 11.90
N ILE A 23 -8.90 -8.32 11.82
CA ILE A 23 -9.54 -7.94 10.56
C ILE A 23 -8.92 -6.66 9.99
N GLU A 24 -8.69 -5.64 10.84
CA GLU A 24 -8.05 -4.39 10.41
C GLU A 24 -6.63 -4.62 9.88
N LEU A 25 -5.81 -5.42 10.59
CA LEU A 25 -4.48 -5.79 10.13
C LEU A 25 -4.51 -6.57 8.81
N ALA A 26 -5.43 -7.54 8.68
CA ALA A 26 -5.57 -8.32 7.45
C ALA A 26 -5.96 -7.43 6.27
N LEU A 27 -6.88 -6.49 6.46
CA LEU A 27 -7.28 -5.53 5.43
C LEU A 27 -6.12 -4.60 5.06
N HIS A 28 -5.39 -4.06 6.03
CA HIS A 28 -4.26 -3.18 5.77
C HIS A 28 -3.13 -3.91 5.03
N LEU A 29 -2.83 -5.16 5.42
CA LEU A 29 -1.87 -5.99 4.69
C LEU A 29 -2.35 -6.30 3.27
N ALA A 30 -3.63 -6.60 3.10
CA ALA A 30 -4.20 -6.85 1.78
C ALA A 30 -4.08 -5.61 0.88
N THR A 31 -4.43 -4.41 1.35
CA THR A 31 -4.34 -3.19 0.53
C THR A 31 -2.90 -2.86 0.16
N VAL A 32 -1.95 -2.98 1.10
CA VAL A 32 -0.51 -2.79 0.83
C VAL A 32 -0.01 -3.83 -0.19
N PHE A 33 -0.40 -5.10 -0.02
CA PHE A 33 -0.01 -6.17 -0.93
C PHE A 33 -0.57 -5.98 -2.34
N PHE A 34 -1.88 -5.74 -2.49
CA PHE A 34 -2.51 -5.51 -3.78
C PHE A 34 -1.98 -4.25 -4.46
N SER A 35 -1.78 -3.16 -3.72
CA SER A 35 -1.24 -1.91 -4.27
C SER A 35 0.19 -2.10 -4.77
N GLY A 36 1.05 -2.78 -4.00
CA GLY A 36 2.42 -3.09 -4.43
C GLY A 36 2.47 -4.06 -5.60
N PHE A 37 1.61 -5.09 -5.60
CA PHE A 37 1.53 -6.08 -6.68
C PHE A 37 1.05 -5.46 -8.00
N LEU A 38 -0.03 -4.68 -7.96
CA LEU A 38 -0.55 -3.99 -9.14
C LEU A 38 0.43 -2.95 -9.68
N PHE A 39 1.10 -2.22 -8.80
CA PHE A 39 2.18 -1.32 -9.18
C PHE A 39 3.31 -2.07 -9.88
N GLY A 40 3.76 -3.20 -9.31
CA GLY A 40 4.84 -4.00 -9.90
C GLY A 40 4.49 -4.59 -11.26
N MET A 41 3.25 -5.08 -11.43
CA MET A 41 2.73 -5.52 -12.72
C MET A 41 2.70 -4.35 -13.72
N THR A 42 2.09 -3.23 -13.36
CA THR A 42 1.97 -2.05 -14.24
C THR A 42 3.34 -1.51 -14.64
N TYR A 43 4.27 -1.40 -13.68
CA TYR A 43 5.64 -0.97 -13.93
C TYR A 43 6.35 -1.93 -14.89
N ARG A 44 6.25 -3.25 -14.67
CA ARG A 44 6.88 -4.23 -15.56
C ARG A 44 6.33 -4.18 -16.98
N TYR A 45 5.03 -3.97 -17.16
CA TYR A 45 4.44 -3.86 -18.50
C TYR A 45 4.77 -2.51 -19.16
N ALA A 46 4.66 -1.39 -18.43
CA ALA A 46 4.94 -0.06 -18.97
C ALA A 46 6.43 0.14 -19.33
N VAL A 47 7.35 -0.40 -18.53
CA VAL A 47 8.81 -0.22 -18.72
C VAL A 47 9.39 -1.18 -19.74
N ARG A 48 8.76 -2.33 -19.98
CA ARG A 48 9.29 -3.32 -20.90
C ARG A 48 9.22 -2.87 -22.36
N ASP A 49 8.19 -2.12 -22.74
CA ASP A 49 7.99 -1.65 -24.12
C ASP A 49 8.54 -0.24 -24.37
N ASP A 50 8.72 0.57 -23.32
CA ASP A 50 9.13 1.96 -23.48
C ASP A 50 10.33 2.32 -22.58
N ASN A 51 11.45 2.70 -23.20
CA ASN A 51 12.66 3.13 -22.51
C ASN A 51 12.60 4.60 -22.06
N ASN A 52 11.44 5.25 -22.18
CA ASN A 52 11.23 6.63 -21.78
C ASN A 52 11.28 6.79 -20.24
N PRO A 53 12.26 7.53 -19.68
CA PRO A 53 12.39 7.73 -18.24
C PRO A 53 11.23 8.52 -17.63
N HIS A 54 10.52 9.31 -18.43
CA HIS A 54 9.32 10.06 -17.98
C HIS A 54 8.11 9.14 -17.73
N LEU A 55 8.00 8.02 -18.45
CA LEU A 55 6.91 7.06 -18.25
C LEU A 55 7.08 6.32 -16.91
N LYS A 56 8.33 6.00 -16.54
CA LYS A 56 8.69 5.38 -15.26
C LYS A 56 8.29 6.24 -14.07
N SER A 57 8.67 7.51 -14.07
CA SER A 57 8.34 8.43 -12.97
C SER A 57 6.84 8.72 -12.92
N GLY A 58 6.16 8.82 -14.06
CA GLY A 58 4.71 8.97 -14.14
C GLY A 58 3.95 7.82 -13.47
N VAL A 59 4.34 6.57 -13.71
CA VAL A 59 3.71 5.39 -13.08
C VAL A 59 3.92 5.40 -11.56
N VAL A 60 5.13 5.72 -11.09
CA VAL A 60 5.43 5.85 -9.65
C VAL A 60 4.58 6.95 -9.01
N LEU A 61 4.50 8.12 -9.64
CA LEU A 61 3.70 9.24 -9.13
C LEU A 61 2.21 8.93 -9.13
N ALA A 62 1.67 8.31 -10.17
CA ALA A 62 0.25 7.98 -10.26
C ALA A 62 -0.18 7.03 -9.13
N PHE A 63 0.57 5.95 -8.90
CA PHE A 63 0.27 5.00 -7.82
C PHE A 63 0.51 5.59 -6.43
N GLY A 64 1.61 6.35 -6.25
CA GLY A 64 1.90 7.03 -4.99
C GLY A 64 0.85 8.07 -4.61
N LEU A 65 0.41 8.87 -5.57
CA LEU A 65 -0.64 9.87 -5.36
C LEU A 65 -1.99 9.21 -5.08
N VAL A 66 -2.44 8.26 -5.92
CA VAL A 66 -3.75 7.61 -5.71
C VAL A 66 -3.83 6.96 -4.33
N ARG A 67 -2.77 6.28 -3.88
CA ARG A 67 -2.73 5.68 -2.54
C ARG A 67 -2.67 6.74 -1.44
N GLY A 68 -1.75 7.70 -1.55
CA GLY A 68 -1.59 8.71 -0.51
C GLY A 68 -2.83 9.59 -0.35
N LEU A 69 -3.51 9.95 -1.45
CA LEU A 69 -4.77 10.68 -1.41
C LEU A 69 -5.89 9.85 -0.79
N ALA A 70 -5.96 8.55 -1.07
CA ALA A 70 -6.93 7.66 -0.43
C ALA A 70 -6.71 7.53 1.09
N GLU A 71 -5.46 7.52 1.55
CA GLU A 71 -5.11 7.53 2.98
C GLU A 71 -5.53 8.86 3.65
N ILE A 72 -5.42 10.00 2.94
CA ILE A 72 -5.90 11.29 3.42
C ILE A 72 -7.43 11.33 3.47
N GLU A 73 -8.12 10.84 2.43
CA GLU A 73 -9.59 10.82 2.36
C GLU A 73 -10.21 9.91 3.43
N GLY A 74 -9.56 8.78 3.75
CA GLY A 74 -9.98 7.89 4.83
C GLY A 74 -9.71 8.40 6.24
N SER A 75 -8.88 9.44 6.39
CA SER A 75 -8.60 10.07 7.68
C SER A 75 -9.80 10.93 8.08
N SER A 76 -10.47 10.58 9.19
CA SER A 76 -11.62 11.30 9.74
C SER A 76 -11.30 12.73 10.20
N ASN A 77 -10.03 13.12 10.16
CA ASN A 77 -9.58 14.47 10.43
C ASN A 77 -9.84 15.25 9.15
N GLY A 78 -10.90 16.07 9.13
CA GLY A 78 -11.37 16.77 7.94
C GLY A 78 -10.27 17.48 7.12
N LEU A 79 -10.63 17.90 5.90
CA LEU A 79 -9.77 18.51 4.86
C LEU A 79 -9.00 19.79 5.26
N SER A 80 -8.77 20.04 6.54
CA SER A 80 -7.66 20.86 7.01
C SER A 80 -6.34 20.28 6.46
N ILE A 81 -5.77 21.00 5.49
CA ILE A 81 -4.42 20.77 4.97
C ILE A 81 -3.42 21.20 6.06
N GLU A 82 -3.35 20.42 7.13
CA GLU A 82 -2.25 20.48 8.06
C GLU A 82 -1.09 19.67 7.51
N LEU A 83 0.13 20.12 7.75
CA LEU A 83 1.35 19.45 7.30
C LEU A 83 1.41 17.98 7.78
N ALA A 84 0.74 17.67 8.90
CA ALA A 84 0.58 16.32 9.44
C ALA A 84 -0.22 15.37 8.52
N ASN A 85 -1.20 15.88 7.77
CA ASN A 85 -2.00 15.07 6.83
C ASN A 85 -1.26 14.82 5.50
N LEU A 86 -0.20 15.57 5.19
CA LEU A 86 0.62 15.33 4.00
C LEU A 86 1.73 14.31 4.25
N LEU A 87 2.11 14.05 5.51
CA LEU A 87 3.17 13.11 5.85
C LEU A 87 2.89 11.69 5.31
N PRO A 88 1.67 11.11 5.43
CA PRO A 88 1.34 9.81 4.87
C PRO A 88 1.42 9.77 3.34
N LEU A 89 1.05 10.89 2.67
CA LEU A 89 1.16 11.02 1.22
C LEU A 89 2.61 10.87 0.76
N PHE A 90 3.53 11.60 1.41
CA PHE A 90 4.96 11.53 1.10
C PHE A 90 5.57 10.16 1.42
N GLU A 91 5.14 9.53 2.51
CA GLU A 91 5.56 8.17 2.86
C GLU A 91 5.15 7.17 1.77
N SER A 92 3.88 7.18 1.38
CA SER A 92 3.36 6.34 0.29
C SER A 92 4.11 6.58 -1.03
N LEU A 93 4.36 7.85 -1.38
CA LEU A 93 5.09 8.22 -2.59
C LEU A 93 6.56 7.76 -2.53
N GLY A 94 7.20 7.88 -1.37
CA GLY A 94 8.55 7.38 -1.10
C GLY A 94 8.65 5.86 -1.19
N LEU A 95 7.70 5.12 -0.61
CA LEU A 95 7.64 3.66 -0.68
C LEU A 95 7.48 3.18 -2.13
N PHE A 96 6.62 3.81 -2.92
CA PHE A 96 6.47 3.48 -4.34
C PHE A 96 7.69 3.88 -5.17
N ALA A 97 8.37 4.98 -4.83
CA ALA A 97 9.63 5.35 -5.48
C ALA A 97 10.73 4.31 -5.21
N ILE A 98 10.89 3.89 -3.96
CA ILE A 98 11.82 2.82 -3.57
C ILE A 98 11.45 1.51 -4.25
N ALA A 99 10.17 1.13 -4.26
CA ALA A 99 9.69 -0.06 -4.96
C ALA A 99 9.99 0.01 -6.47
N GLY A 100 9.82 1.18 -7.09
CA GLY A 100 10.19 1.43 -8.48
C GLY A 100 11.68 1.23 -8.73
N ILE A 101 12.55 1.76 -7.85
CA ILE A 101 14.01 1.57 -7.94
C ILE A 101 14.40 0.10 -7.74
N LEU A 102 13.80 -0.58 -6.77
CA LEU A 102 14.02 -2.01 -6.54
C LEU A 102 13.61 -2.84 -7.74
N LEU A 103 12.47 -2.52 -8.35
CA LEU A 103 11.97 -3.23 -9.52
C LEU A 103 12.82 -2.93 -10.77
N ASP A 104 13.28 -1.69 -10.93
CA ASP A 104 14.26 -1.32 -11.97
C ASP A 104 15.58 -2.09 -11.79
N SER A 105 16.02 -2.25 -10.54
CA SER A 105 17.17 -3.08 -10.19
C SER A 105 16.93 -4.56 -10.52
N ALA A 106 15.77 -5.11 -10.16
CA ALA A 106 15.41 -6.50 -10.44
C ALA A 106 15.29 -6.80 -11.94
N ILE A 107 14.76 -5.84 -12.73
CA ILE A 107 14.70 -5.94 -14.19
C ILE A 107 16.10 -5.86 -14.79
N ARG A 108 16.98 -4.95 -14.31
CA ARG A 108 18.39 -4.88 -14.72
C ARG A 108 19.16 -6.17 -14.43
N HIS A 109 18.87 -6.84 -13.32
CA HIS A 109 19.45 -8.14 -12.97
C HIS A 109 18.91 -9.33 -13.80
N GLN A 110 18.05 -9.08 -14.81
CA GLN A 110 17.50 -10.09 -15.72
C GLN A 110 16.81 -11.29 -15.05
N TRP A 111 16.25 -11.11 -13.85
CA TRP A 111 15.41 -12.15 -13.21
C TRP A 111 14.11 -12.45 -13.97
N VAL A 112 13.84 -11.70 -15.04
CA VAL A 112 12.71 -11.88 -15.93
C VAL A 112 13.22 -12.02 -17.36
N LYS A 113 13.21 -13.25 -17.89
CA LYS A 113 13.49 -13.53 -19.31
C LYS A 113 12.48 -12.79 -20.20
N PRO A 114 12.92 -12.02 -21.21
CA PRO A 114 12.02 -11.46 -22.21
C PRO A 114 11.43 -12.62 -23.02
N MET A 115 10.11 -12.80 -22.95
CA MET A 115 9.40 -13.65 -23.90
C MET A 115 9.44 -12.95 -25.26
N LYS A 116 10.34 -13.40 -26.15
CA LYS A 116 10.27 -13.13 -27.58
C LYS A 116 8.88 -13.52 -28.09
N ARG A 117 8.26 -12.66 -28.88
CA ARG A 117 7.29 -13.11 -29.88
C ARG A 117 7.83 -12.77 -31.25
N SER A 118 8.11 -13.83 -31.99
CA SER A 118 8.41 -13.90 -33.42
C SER A 118 7.22 -13.46 -34.25
#